data_AF-Q20YY1-F1
#
_entry.id   AF-Q20YY1-F1
#
_cell.length_a   1.000
_cell.length_b   1.000
_cell.length_c   1.000
_cell.angle_alpha   90.00
_cell.angle_beta   90.00
_cell.angle_gamma   90.00
#
_symmetry.space_group_name_H-M   'P 1'
#
loop_
_entity.id
_entity.type
_entity.pdbx_description
1 polymer ?
#
loop_
_entity_poly.entity_id
_entity_poly.type
_entity_poly.pdbx_seq_one_letter_code
_entity_poly.pdbx_strand_id
1 'polypeptide(L)' 'MTTLLDQAVASLRDLPAETQDALARLLLQFAGVDQPPLEMSAEETASFDESLAQAERGEFATDEQLRAIWAKHGL' A
#
# COMPACT_ATOMS: atom_id res chain seq x y z
N MET A 1 -7.39 -28.20 2.13
CA MET A 1 -6.08 -27.90 1.50
C MET A 1 -5.02 -28.77 2.19
N THR A 2 -3.74 -28.39 2.21
CA THR A 2 -2.84 -28.94 3.24
C THR A 2 -3.33 -28.48 4.61
N THR A 3 -3.07 -29.26 5.66
CA THR A 3 -3.48 -28.90 7.04
C THR A 3 -2.98 -27.52 7.46
N LEU A 4 -1.76 -27.16 7.04
CA LEU A 4 -1.18 -25.84 7.31
C LEU A 4 -1.93 -24.71 6.59
N LEU A 5 -2.31 -24.90 5.33
CA LEU A 5 -3.02 -23.89 4.55
C LEU A 5 -4.47 -23.71 5.04
N ASP A 6 -5.13 -24.79 5.49
CA ASP A 6 -6.45 -24.72 6.10
C ASP A 6 -6.42 -23.91 7.41
N GLN A 7 -5.40 -24.14 8.25
CA GLN A 7 -5.21 -23.38 9.48
C GLN A 7 -4.95 -21.90 9.19
N ALA A 8 -4.10 -21.59 8.21
CA ALA A 8 -3.80 -20.21 7.82
C ALA A 8 -5.09 -19.48 7.39
N VAL A 9 -5.87 -20.06 6.48
CA VAL A 9 -7.14 -19.45 6.02
C VAL A 9 -8.13 -19.27 7.16
N ALA A 10 -8.23 -20.23 8.09
CA ALA A 10 -9.09 -20.09 9.26
C ALA A 10 -8.70 -18.89 10.13
N SER A 11 -7.40 -18.67 10.36
CA SER A 11 -6.90 -17.51 11.13
C SER A 11 -7.14 -16.17 10.45
N LEU A 12 -7.24 -16.13 9.11
CA LEU A 12 -7.48 -14.87 8.38
C LEU A 12 -8.94 -14.40 8.49
N ARG A 13 -9.90 -15.30 8.74
CA ARG A 13 -11.34 -14.98 8.74
C ARG A 13 -11.76 -13.94 9.78
N ASP A 14 -11.01 -13.83 10.86
CA ASP A 14 -11.30 -12.90 11.96
C ASP A 14 -10.66 -11.52 11.75
N LEU A 15 -9.89 -11.32 10.68
CA LEU A 15 -9.25 -10.04 10.38
C LEU A 15 -10.23 -9.05 9.73
N PRO A 16 -9.95 -7.74 9.77
CA PRO A 16 -10.71 -6.76 8.99
C PRO A 16 -10.70 -7.08 7.50
N ALA A 17 -11.80 -6.78 6.79
CA ALA A 17 -11.97 -7.09 5.36
C ALA A 17 -10.82 -6.55 4.50
N GLU A 18 -10.37 -5.32 4.77
CA GLU A 18 -9.23 -4.71 4.08
C GLU A 18 -7.93 -5.52 4.24
N THR A 19 -7.69 -6.05 5.44
CA THR A 19 -6.52 -6.89 5.71
C THR A 19 -6.65 -8.27 5.06
N GLN A 20 -7.86 -8.85 5.06
CA GLN A 20 -8.14 -10.10 4.34
C GLN A 20 -7.86 -9.95 2.85
N ASP A 21 -8.34 -8.87 2.24
CA ASP A 21 -8.13 -8.58 0.82
C ASP A 21 -6.65 -8.37 0.52
N ALA A 22 -5.93 -7.59 1.34
CA ALA A 22 -4.49 -7.39 1.17
C ALA A 22 -3.71 -8.71 1.17
N LEU A 23 -4.02 -9.61 2.11
CA LEU A 23 -3.40 -10.94 2.19
C LEU A 23 -3.81 -11.85 1.02
N ALA A 24 -5.07 -11.78 0.58
CA ALA A 24 -5.54 -12.51 -0.59
C ALA A 24 -4.79 -12.09 -1.86
N ARG A 25 -4.54 -10.79 -2.06
CA ARG A 25 -3.76 -10.30 -3.20
C ARG A 25 -2.35 -10.90 -3.24
N LEU A 26 -1.67 -10.94 -2.09
CA LEU A 26 -0.35 -11.57 -1.97
C LEU A 26 -0.38 -13.06 -2.29
N LEU A 27 -1.34 -13.81 -1.74
CA LEU A 27 -1.49 -15.24 -2.01
C LEU A 27 -1.77 -15.53 -3.48
N LEU A 28 -2.62 -14.72 -4.13
CA LEU A 28 -2.92 -14.83 -5.55
C LEU A 28 -1.69 -14.54 -6.42
N GLN A 29 -0.88 -13.54 -6.06
CA GLN A 29 0.39 -13.27 -6.73
C GLN A 29 1.36 -14.46 -6.61
N PHE A 30 1.50 -15.06 -5.42
CA PHE A 30 2.33 -16.26 -5.23
C PHE A 30 1.80 -17.48 -6.00
N ALA A 31 0.49 -17.55 -6.20
CA ALA A 31 -0.15 -18.59 -7.00
C ALA A 31 -0.04 -18.34 -8.51
N GLY A 32 0.62 -17.26 -8.95
CA GLY A 32 0.74 -16.90 -10.37
C GLY A 32 -0.56 -16.39 -10.99
N VAL A 33 -1.51 -15.93 -10.16
CA VAL A 33 -2.73 -15.29 -10.64
C VAL A 33 -2.43 -13.82 -10.87
N ASP A 34 -2.46 -13.40 -12.14
CA ASP A 34 -2.34 -12.00 -12.51
C ASP A 34 -3.47 -11.20 -11.85
N GLN A 35 -3.06 -10.32 -10.95
CA GLN A 35 -3.94 -9.37 -10.30
C GLN A 35 -4.16 -8.21 -11.27
N PRO A 36 -5.40 -7.73 -11.46
CA PRO A 36 -5.61 -6.48 -12.17
C PRO A 36 -4.85 -5.36 -11.44
N PRO A 37 -4.29 -4.38 -12.19
CA PRO A 37 -3.75 -3.17 -11.57
C PRO A 37 -4.78 -2.54 -10.63
N LEU A 38 -4.29 -1.88 -9.58
CA LEU A 38 -5.17 -1.09 -8.74
C LEU A 38 -5.64 0.11 -9.55
N GLU A 39 -6.93 0.14 -9.85
CA GLU A 39 -7.57 1.24 -10.57
C GLU A 39 -7.62 2.46 -9.64
N MET A 40 -6.86 3.48 -10.00
CA MET A 40 -6.85 4.75 -9.27
C MET A 40 -8.09 5.56 -9.63
N SER A 41 -8.69 6.21 -8.64
CA SER A 41 -9.69 7.23 -8.89
C SER A 41 -9.09 8.41 -9.66
N ALA A 42 -9.96 9.21 -10.28
CA ALA A 42 -9.53 10.43 -10.97
C ALA A 42 -8.83 11.42 -10.02
N GLU A 43 -9.26 11.46 -8.76
CA GLU A 43 -8.66 12.31 -7.72
C GLU A 43 -7.26 11.82 -7.35
N GLU A 44 -7.08 10.51 -7.12
CA GLU A 44 -5.77 9.94 -6.85
C GLU A 44 -4.83 10.17 -8.03
N THR A 45 -5.29 9.92 -9.27
CA THR A 45 -4.46 10.14 -10.48
C THR A 45 -3.99 11.60 -10.55
N ALA A 46 -4.89 12.56 -10.36
CA ALA A 46 -4.55 13.97 -10.37
C ALA A 46 -3.55 14.36 -9.25
N SER A 47 -3.67 13.76 -8.07
CA SER A 47 -2.73 13.97 -6.97
C SER A 47 -1.31 13.49 -7.32
N PHE A 48 -1.20 12.35 -8.01
CA PHE A 48 0.10 11.86 -8.50
C PHE A 48 0.67 12.75 -9.60
N ASP A 49 -0.15 13.21 -10.54
CA ASP A 49 0.30 14.13 -11.60
C ASP A 49 0.90 15.42 -11.00
N GLU A 50 0.25 15.99 -9.97
CA GLU A 50 0.77 17.16 -9.26
C GLU A 50 2.11 16.85 -8.57
N SER A 51 2.17 15.74 -7.82
CA SER A 51 3.38 15.34 -7.09
C SER A 51 4.58 15.08 -8.02
N LEU A 52 4.34 14.43 -9.16
CA LEU A 52 5.37 14.17 -10.16
C LEU A 52 5.86 15.48 -10.79
N ALA A 53 4.96 16.41 -11.12
CA ALA A 53 5.36 17.72 -11.63
C ALA A 53 6.18 18.53 -10.62
N GLN A 54 5.86 18.45 -9.32
CA GLN A 54 6.68 19.05 -8.25
C GLN A 54 8.08 18.43 -8.20
N ALA A 55 8.18 17.10 -8.30
CA ALA A 55 9.45 16.39 -8.31
C ALA A 55 10.35 16.77 -9.50
N GLU A 56 9.77 16.93 -10.70
CA GLU A 56 10.49 17.41 -11.88
C GLU A 56 11.06 18.82 -11.69
N ARG A 57 10.36 19.67 -10.92
CA ARG A 57 10.84 21.02 -10.55
C ARG A 57 11.78 21.03 -9.35
N GLY A 58 12.03 19.88 -8.72
CA GLY A 58 12.85 19.77 -7.52
C GLY A 58 12.20 20.35 -6.26
N GLU A 59 10.87 20.46 -6.24
CA GLU A 59 10.09 20.98 -5.10
C GLU A 59 9.96 19.94 -3.99
N PHE A 60 11.09 19.51 -3.45
CA PHE A 60 11.14 18.61 -2.30
C PHE A 60 11.17 19.39 -0.98
N ALA A 61 10.71 18.75 0.10
CA ALA A 61 10.89 19.27 1.43
C ALA A 61 12.38 19.44 1.75
N THR A 62 12.74 20.51 2.43
CA THR A 62 14.10 20.70 2.93
C THR A 62 14.40 19.74 4.08
N ASP A 63 15.68 19.51 4.36
CA ASP A 63 16.10 18.70 5.50
C ASP A 63 15.54 19.21 6.84
N GLU A 64 15.37 20.52 6.98
CA GLU A 64 14.79 21.13 8.18
C GLU A 64 13.29 20.80 8.30
N GLN A 65 12.55 20.88 7.20
CA GLN A 65 11.13 20.50 7.16
C GLN A 65 10.95 19.02 7.46
N LEU A 66 11.79 18.15 6.90
CA LEU A 66 11.77 16.71 7.20
C LEU A 66 12.06 16.42 8.68
N ARG A 67 13.09 17.05 9.26
CA ARG A 67 13.39 16.91 10.70
C ARG A 67 12.23 17.36 11.59
N ALA A 68 11.57 18.47 11.24
CA ALA A 68 10.40 18.95 11.99
C ALA A 68 9.24 17.94 11.96
N ILE A 69 9.01 17.30 10.80
CA ILE A 69 7.99 16.25 10.66
C ILE A 69 8.37 15.01 11.50
N TRP A 70 9.60 14.53 11.42
CA TRP A 70 10.05 13.36 12.19
C TRP A 70 9.96 13.60 13.70
N ALA A 71 10.37 14.78 14.18
CA ALA A 71 10.26 15.15 15.58
C ALA A 71 8.80 15.12 16.07
N LYS A 72 7.82 15.52 15.24
CA LYS A 72 6.39 15.40 15.56
C LYS A 72 5.94 13.95 15.80
N HIS A 73 6.63 12.99 15.17
CA HIS A 73 6.34 11.55 15.29
C HIS A 73 7.32 10.81 16.21
N GLY A 74 8.23 11.52 16.90
CA GLY A 74 9.21 10.93 17.82
C GLY A 74 10.31 10.12 17.14
N LEU A 75 10.58 10.40 15.85
CA LEU A 75 11.65 9.82 15.05
C LEU A 75 12.88 10.73 15.02
#